data_AF-C5BWJ3-F1
#
_entry.id   AF-C5BWJ3-F1
#
_cell.length_a   1.000
_cell.length_b   1.000
_cell.length_c   1.000
_cell.angle_alpha   90.00
_cell.angle_beta   90.00
_cell.angle_gamma   90.00
#
_symmetry.space_group_name_H-M   'P 1'
#
loop_
_entity.id
_entity.type
_entity.pdbx_description
1 polymer ?
#
loop_
_entity_poly.entity_id
_entity_poly.type
_entity_poly.pdbx_seq_one_letter_code
_entity_poly.pdbx_strand_id
1 'polypeptide(L)'
;MVTGSTTMTTARATMHARSLPLALTSVTLIALLFCEMAYPHSPYPQGLVPGVAYLVTFLIVRAIRPREPMGVRVPYGVLALVLLALGIMPLVGMFAGAPFLLGLGLVTLGIRDRDAWLWVPGIALMVLSPLMAFWTIENHLGLNSESVLGALVVAFAGLGGSAWRREREILTAPVWPVGSAI
;
A
#
# COMPACT_ATOMS: atom_id res chain seq x y z
N MET A 1 -27.90 10.40 -26.80
CA MET A 1 -28.21 10.79 -25.41
C MET A 1 -28.02 9.58 -24.48
N VAL A 2 -26.77 9.20 -24.18
CA VAL A 2 -26.39 8.26 -23.11
C VAL A 2 -24.91 8.55 -22.79
N THR A 3 -24.64 9.60 -22.02
CA THR A 3 -23.25 10.00 -21.69
C THR A 3 -23.03 10.36 -20.21
N GLY A 4 -24.09 10.39 -19.39
CA GLY A 4 -24.00 10.82 -17.99
C GLY A 4 -23.74 9.70 -16.97
N SER A 5 -24.16 8.45 -17.23
CA SER A 5 -24.06 7.36 -16.23
C SER A 5 -22.72 6.63 -16.24
N THR A 6 -22.04 6.58 -17.39
CA THR A 6 -20.73 5.92 -17.55
C THR A 6 -19.59 6.73 -16.94
N THR A 7 -19.67 8.05 -16.93
CA THR A 7 -18.66 8.96 -16.35
C THR A 7 -18.66 8.93 -14.82
N MET A 8 -19.83 8.87 -14.19
CA MET A 8 -19.94 8.75 -12.73
C MET A 8 -19.47 7.39 -12.19
N THR A 9 -19.70 6.30 -12.93
CA THR A 9 -19.25 4.95 -12.54
C THR A 9 -17.73 4.78 -12.70
N THR A 10 -17.13 5.35 -13.74
CA THR A 10 -15.66 5.39 -13.89
C THR A 10 -15.01 6.26 -12.81
N ALA A 11 -15.57 7.43 -12.50
CA ALA A 11 -15.06 8.29 -11.42
C ALA A 11 -15.08 7.60 -10.04
N ARG A 12 -16.15 6.85 -9.72
CA ARG A 12 -16.23 6.03 -8.50
C ARG A 12 -15.20 4.89 -8.49
N ALA A 13 -15.03 4.19 -9.61
CA ALA A 13 -14.06 3.10 -9.73
C ALA A 13 -12.60 3.58 -9.62
N THR A 14 -12.30 4.79 -10.09
CA THR A 14 -10.98 5.42 -9.92
C THR A 14 -10.72 5.88 -8.49
N MET A 15 -11.76 6.28 -7.74
CA MET A 15 -11.60 6.75 -6.36
C MET A 15 -11.37 5.60 -5.38
N HIS A 16 -12.09 4.48 -5.49
CA HIS A 16 -11.88 3.30 -4.63
C HIS A 16 -10.50 2.62 -4.81
N ALA A 17 -9.73 3.03 -5.83
CA ALA A 17 -8.40 2.51 -6.08
C ALA A 17 -7.32 3.09 -5.13
N ARG A 18 -7.59 4.20 -4.41
CA ARG A 18 -6.60 4.87 -3.53
C ARG A 18 -6.62 4.41 -2.08
N SER A 19 -7.79 4.20 -1.48
CA SER A 19 -7.91 3.72 -0.10
C SER A 19 -7.51 2.25 0.07
N LEU A 20 -7.70 1.42 -0.96
CA LEU A 20 -7.46 -0.03 -0.89
C LEU A 20 -5.99 -0.40 -0.66
N PRO A 21 -5.00 0.15 -1.39
CA PRO A 21 -3.58 -0.15 -1.14
C PRO A 21 -3.12 0.28 0.26
N LEU A 22 -3.59 1.41 0.77
CA LEU A 22 -3.25 1.89 2.12
C LEU A 22 -3.88 1.01 3.20
N ALA A 23 -5.13 0.62 3.04
CA ALA A 23 -5.82 -0.28 3.96
C ALA A 23 -5.12 -1.64 4.00
N LEU A 24 -4.79 -2.20 2.84
CA LEU A 24 -4.11 -3.48 2.76
C LEU A 24 -2.68 -3.41 3.31
N THR A 25 -1.95 -2.32 3.08
CA THR A 25 -0.64 -2.11 3.70
C THR A 25 -0.76 -2.03 5.22
N SER A 26 -1.79 -1.35 5.74
CA SER A 26 -2.05 -1.29 7.19
C SER A 26 -2.33 -2.68 7.77
N VAL A 27 -3.19 -3.48 7.12
CA VAL A 27 -3.47 -4.86 7.53
C VAL A 27 -2.20 -5.72 7.50
N THR A 28 -1.35 -5.51 6.50
CA THR A 28 -0.08 -6.26 6.39
C THR A 28 0.90 -5.85 7.49
N LEU A 29 0.98 -4.57 7.83
CA LEU A 29 1.79 -4.10 8.95
C LEU A 29 1.30 -4.65 10.29
N ILE A 30 -0.02 -4.78 10.48
CA ILE A 30 -0.60 -5.44 11.66
C ILE A 30 -0.18 -6.92 11.72
N ALA A 31 -0.25 -7.62 10.59
CA ALA A 31 0.19 -9.01 10.52
C ALA A 31 1.69 -9.15 10.80
N LEU A 32 2.53 -8.25 10.27
CA LEU A 32 3.96 -8.20 10.56
C LEU A 32 4.24 -7.95 12.04
N LEU A 33 3.55 -6.99 12.66
CA LEU A 33 3.67 -6.71 14.08
C LEU A 33 3.30 -7.93 14.92
N PHE A 34 2.19 -8.61 14.59
CA PHE A 34 1.79 -9.83 15.28
C PHE A 34 2.83 -10.95 15.12
N CYS A 35 3.38 -11.12 13.91
CA CYS A 35 4.43 -12.09 13.65
C CYS A 35 5.71 -11.80 14.45
N GLU A 36 6.12 -10.53 14.55
CA GLU A 36 7.29 -10.14 15.33
C GLU A 36 7.10 -10.46 16.82
N MET A 37 5.90 -10.20 17.36
CA MET A 37 5.58 -10.52 18.76
C MET A 37 5.47 -12.03 19.02
N ALA A 38 4.93 -12.80 18.07
CA ALA A 38 4.71 -14.24 18.22
C ALA A 38 5.97 -15.07 17.97
N TYR A 39 6.83 -14.62 17.04
CA TYR A 39 8.02 -15.33 16.58
C TYR A 39 9.21 -14.36 16.44
N PRO A 40 9.69 -13.79 17.56
CA PRO A 40 10.81 -12.86 17.53
C PRO A 40 12.02 -13.49 16.86
N HIS A 41 12.64 -12.75 15.94
CA HIS A 41 13.88 -13.12 15.24
C HIS A 41 13.76 -14.28 14.25
N SER A 42 12.56 -14.77 13.96
CA SER A 42 12.37 -15.76 12.91
C SER A 42 12.37 -15.10 11.52
N PRO A 43 13.28 -15.46 10.61
CA PRO A 43 13.35 -14.84 9.27
C PRO A 43 12.20 -15.29 8.35
N TYR A 44 11.56 -16.42 8.65
CA TYR A 44 10.51 -17.02 7.83
C TYR A 44 9.21 -16.19 7.74
N PRO A 45 8.58 -15.77 8.85
CA PRO A 45 7.37 -14.94 8.77
C PRO A 45 7.65 -13.57 8.12
N GLN A 46 8.85 -13.01 8.32
CA GLN A 46 9.22 -11.70 7.78
C GLN A 46 9.28 -11.68 6.24
N GLY A 47 9.70 -12.78 5.59
CA GLY A 47 9.67 -12.87 4.12
C GLY A 47 8.30 -13.26 3.55
N LEU A 48 7.59 -14.17 4.21
CA LEU A 48 6.33 -14.72 3.69
C LEU A 48 5.16 -13.74 3.77
N VAL A 49 5.04 -12.99 4.87
CA VAL A 49 3.93 -12.03 5.08
C VAL A 49 3.83 -10.97 3.98
N PRO A 50 4.89 -10.24 3.59
CA PRO A 50 4.81 -9.29 2.49
C PRO A 50 4.54 -10.00 1.16
N GLY A 51 5.09 -11.20 0.94
CA GLY A 51 4.79 -12.02 -0.24
C GLY A 51 3.30 -12.35 -0.38
N VAL A 52 2.67 -12.79 0.71
CA VAL A 52 1.22 -13.06 0.75
C VAL A 52 0.41 -11.77 0.55
N ALA A 53 0.80 -10.67 1.19
CA ALA A 53 0.14 -9.39 1.00
C ALA A 53 0.20 -8.89 -0.45
N TYR A 54 1.34 -9.06 -1.11
CA TYR A 54 1.48 -8.75 -2.54
C TYR A 54 0.62 -9.64 -3.41
N LEU A 55 0.57 -10.94 -3.12
CA LEU A 55 -0.30 -11.87 -3.82
C LEU A 55 -1.77 -11.45 -3.68
N VAL A 56 -2.23 -11.10 -2.47
CA VAL A 56 -3.59 -10.63 -2.21
C VAL A 56 -3.86 -9.32 -2.94
N THR A 57 -2.95 -8.35 -2.87
CA THR A 57 -3.07 -7.07 -3.61
C THR A 57 -3.19 -7.33 -5.10
N PHE A 58 -2.34 -8.19 -5.64
CA PHE A 58 -2.35 -8.56 -7.05
C PHE A 58 -3.67 -9.20 -7.46
N LEU A 59 -4.19 -10.14 -6.65
CA LEU A 59 -5.46 -10.79 -6.91
C LEU A 59 -6.63 -9.81 -6.86
N ILE A 60 -6.64 -8.89 -5.88
CA ILE A 60 -7.68 -7.85 -5.77
C ILE A 60 -7.62 -6.90 -6.99
N VAL A 61 -6.43 -6.38 -7.31
CA VAL A 61 -6.27 -5.48 -8.47
C VAL A 61 -6.66 -6.19 -9.76
N ARG A 62 -6.26 -7.45 -9.93
CA ARG A 62 -6.64 -8.29 -11.08
C ARG A 62 -8.14 -8.54 -11.16
N ALA A 63 -8.81 -8.74 -10.02
CA ALA A 63 -10.25 -8.94 -9.95
C ALA A 63 -11.03 -7.65 -10.27
N ILE A 64 -10.55 -6.50 -9.81
CA ILE A 64 -11.18 -5.18 -10.04
C ILE A 64 -10.92 -4.67 -11.46
N ARG A 65 -9.73 -4.92 -12.03
CA ARG A 65 -9.31 -4.44 -13.36
C ARG A 65 -8.87 -5.56 -14.31
N PRO A 66 -9.76 -6.51 -14.65
CA PRO A 66 -9.40 -7.67 -15.48
C PRO A 66 -9.07 -7.33 -16.94
N ARG A 67 -9.32 -6.09 -17.40
CA ARG A 67 -9.25 -5.69 -18.81
C ARG A 67 -8.41 -4.45 -19.09
N GLU A 68 -7.68 -3.90 -18.12
CA GLU A 68 -6.67 -2.90 -18.47
C GLU A 68 -5.60 -3.59 -19.33
N PRO A 69 -5.46 -3.23 -20.63
CA PRO A 69 -4.41 -3.81 -21.45
C PRO A 69 -3.11 -3.55 -20.71
N MET A 70 -2.33 -4.61 -20.58
CA MET A 70 -0.96 -4.61 -20.10
C MET A 70 -0.13 -3.73 -21.04
N GLY A 71 -0.29 -2.41 -20.95
CA GLY A 71 0.32 -1.45 -21.84
C GLY A 71 1.84 -1.45 -21.67
N VAL A 72 2.51 -0.80 -22.63
CA VAL A 72 3.97 -0.71 -22.82
C VAL A 72 4.74 -0.23 -21.57
N ARG A 73 4.07 0.30 -20.54
CA ARG A 73 4.62 0.58 -19.21
C ARG A 73 4.24 -0.54 -18.24
N VAL A 74 5.25 -1.31 -17.82
CA VAL A 74 5.23 -2.44 -16.85
C VAL A 74 3.82 -2.81 -16.34
N PRO A 75 3.26 -3.94 -16.78
CA PRO A 75 1.95 -4.40 -16.32
C PRO A 75 1.93 -4.55 -14.79
N TYR A 76 0.82 -4.22 -14.12
CA TYR A 76 0.67 -4.42 -12.67
C TYR A 76 1.05 -5.84 -12.23
N GLY A 77 0.84 -6.84 -13.11
CA GLY A 77 1.26 -8.22 -12.86
C GLY A 77 2.77 -8.44 -12.90
N VAL A 78 3.52 -7.73 -13.73
CA VAL A 78 4.99 -7.82 -13.73
C VAL A 78 5.55 -7.18 -12.48
N LEU A 79 5.03 -6.03 -12.06
CA LEU A 79 5.44 -5.39 -10.81
C LEU A 79 5.12 -6.29 -9.60
N ALA A 80 3.91 -6.84 -9.54
CA ALA A 80 3.53 -7.78 -8.48
C ALA A 80 4.40 -9.03 -8.48
N LEU A 81 4.74 -9.59 -9.66
CA LEU A 81 5.64 -10.73 -9.78
C LEU A 81 7.07 -10.39 -9.34
N VAL A 82 7.58 -9.21 -9.69
CA VAL A 82 8.90 -8.75 -9.24
C VAL A 82 8.91 -8.55 -7.73
N LEU A 83 7.87 -7.94 -7.15
CA LEU A 83 7.74 -7.75 -5.70
C LEU A 83 7.56 -9.09 -4.97
N LEU A 84 6.81 -10.03 -5.56
CA LEU A 84 6.68 -11.39 -5.05
C LEU A 84 8.03 -12.12 -5.09
N ALA A 85 8.75 -12.05 -6.21
CA ALA A 85 10.07 -12.66 -6.37
C ALA A 85 11.07 -12.07 -5.37
N LEU A 86 11.08 -10.75 -5.18
CA LEU A 86 11.90 -10.07 -4.19
C LEU A 86 11.52 -10.44 -2.75
N GLY A 87 10.23 -10.63 -2.45
CA GLY A 87 9.75 -11.05 -1.13
C GLY A 87 10.14 -12.48 -0.76
N ILE A 88 10.28 -13.36 -1.74
CA ILE A 88 10.74 -14.74 -1.53
C ILE A 88 12.28 -14.81 -1.44
N MET A 89 13.01 -13.77 -1.87
CA MET A 89 14.46 -13.72 -1.74
C MET A 89 14.87 -13.39 -0.28
N PRO A 90 15.47 -14.35 0.45
CA PRO A 90 15.80 -14.15 1.87
C PRO A 90 16.79 -13.00 2.11
N LEU A 91 17.66 -12.72 1.13
CA LEU A 91 18.61 -11.61 1.16
C LEU A 91 17.94 -10.23 1.26
N VAL A 92 16.81 -10.04 0.56
CA VAL A 92 16.13 -8.73 0.57
C VAL A 92 15.42 -8.52 1.90
N GLY A 93 14.78 -9.56 2.44
CA GLY A 93 14.20 -9.53 3.78
C GLY A 93 15.24 -9.26 4.87
N MET A 94 16.42 -9.87 4.76
CA MET A 94 17.51 -9.74 5.75
C MET A 94 18.12 -8.33 5.79
N PHE A 95 18.30 -7.68 4.63
CA PHE A 95 18.99 -6.38 4.56
C PHE A 95 18.06 -5.17 4.50
N ALA A 96 16.90 -5.31 3.87
CA ALA A 96 15.97 -4.22 3.70
C ALA A 96 14.81 -4.27 4.71
N GLY A 97 14.47 -5.46 5.23
CA GLY A 97 13.31 -5.70 6.08
C GLY A 97 12.01 -5.84 5.30
N ALA A 98 11.04 -6.55 5.86
CA ALA A 98 9.72 -6.78 5.26
C ALA A 98 8.95 -5.48 4.90
N PRO A 99 8.97 -4.41 5.73
CA PRO A 99 8.28 -3.16 5.41
C PRO A 99 8.87 -2.42 4.19
N PHE A 100 10.13 -2.66 3.83
CA PHE A 100 10.75 -2.05 2.65
C PHE A 100 10.01 -2.43 1.38
N LEU A 101 9.68 -3.72 1.25
CA LEU A 101 8.97 -4.22 0.08
C LEU A 101 7.62 -3.52 0.00
N LEU A 102 6.84 -3.52 1.08
CA LEU A 102 5.58 -2.77 1.19
C LEU A 102 5.71 -1.32 0.72
N GLY A 103 6.77 -0.65 1.18
CA GLY A 103 7.11 0.70 0.75
C GLY A 103 7.32 0.81 -0.76
N LEU A 104 8.12 -0.09 -1.34
CA LEU A 104 8.39 -0.14 -2.78
C LEU A 104 7.11 -0.35 -3.60
N GLY A 105 6.20 -1.20 -3.14
CA GLY A 105 4.87 -1.35 -3.77
C GLY A 105 4.05 -0.07 -3.74
N LEU A 106 4.02 0.63 -2.61
CA LEU A 106 3.30 1.90 -2.50
C LEU A 106 3.93 3.02 -3.36
N VAL A 107 5.27 3.09 -3.41
CA VAL A 107 6.00 4.04 -4.26
C VAL A 107 5.67 3.81 -5.73
N THR A 108 5.73 2.56 -6.17
CA THR A 108 5.49 2.20 -7.58
C THR A 108 4.04 2.46 -7.99
N LEU A 109 3.07 2.15 -7.12
CA LEU A 109 1.66 2.52 -7.31
C LEU A 109 1.47 4.05 -7.33
N GLY A 110 2.03 4.75 -6.35
CA GLY A 110 1.89 6.20 -6.22
C GLY A 110 2.55 6.98 -7.35
N ILE A 111 3.71 6.56 -7.85
CA ILE A 111 4.36 7.19 -9.02
C ILE A 111 3.50 6.99 -10.27
N ARG A 112 2.95 5.79 -10.45
CA ARG A 112 2.11 5.46 -11.60
C ARG A 112 0.83 6.30 -11.64
N ASP A 113 0.17 6.43 -10.49
CA ASP A 113 -1.08 7.19 -10.35
C ASP A 113 -0.84 8.68 -10.02
N ARG A 114 0.43 9.13 -10.02
CA ARG A 114 0.89 10.46 -9.61
C ARG A 114 0.30 10.93 -8.28
N ASP A 115 0.16 10.01 -7.33
CA ASP A 115 -0.45 10.25 -6.03
C ASP A 115 0.59 10.26 -4.91
N ALA A 116 0.85 11.47 -4.39
CA ALA A 116 1.74 11.68 -3.24
C ALA A 116 1.27 10.97 -1.98
N TRP A 117 -0.03 10.73 -1.82
CA TRP A 117 -0.56 10.00 -0.67
C TRP A 117 -0.15 8.53 -0.62
N LEU A 118 0.33 7.99 -1.74
CA LEU A 118 0.82 6.62 -1.84
C LEU A 118 2.36 6.59 -1.84
N TRP A 119 3.01 7.40 -2.67
CA TRP A 119 4.48 7.29 -2.80
C TRP A 119 5.25 7.89 -1.63
N VAL A 120 4.77 8.95 -0.97
CA VAL A 120 5.44 9.53 0.21
C VAL A 120 5.52 8.53 1.37
N PRO A 121 4.41 7.94 1.84
CA PRO A 121 4.48 6.94 2.90
C PRO A 121 5.24 5.67 2.45
N GLY A 122 5.20 5.35 1.15
CA GLY A 122 6.03 4.28 0.59
C GLY A 122 7.54 4.54 0.75
N ILE A 123 8.01 5.76 0.45
CA ILE A 123 9.42 6.15 0.68
C ILE A 123 9.77 6.08 2.16
N ALA A 124 8.87 6.56 3.04
CA ALA A 124 9.10 6.51 4.47
C ALA A 124 9.32 5.07 4.96
N LEU A 125 8.52 4.10 4.49
CA LEU A 125 8.72 2.68 4.78
C LEU A 125 10.05 2.16 4.23
N MET A 126 10.41 2.52 2.99
CA MET A 126 11.69 2.10 2.39
C MET A 126 12.91 2.65 3.14
N VAL A 127 12.79 3.82 3.78
CA VAL A 127 13.89 4.40 4.58
C VAL A 127 13.93 3.82 6.00
N LEU A 128 12.77 3.67 6.64
CA LEU A 128 12.69 3.18 8.02
C LEU A 128 12.99 1.69 8.13
N SER A 129 12.64 0.90 7.11
CA SER A 129 12.77 -0.55 7.15
C SER A 129 14.21 -1.05 7.28
N PRO A 130 15.20 -0.57 6.50
CA PRO A 130 16.61 -0.94 6.71
C PRO A 130 17.13 -0.49 8.07
N LEU A 131 16.71 0.69 8.55
CA LEU A 131 17.12 1.20 9.86
C LEU A 131 16.61 0.32 11.01
N MET A 132 15.43 -0.29 10.85
CA MET A 132 14.94 -1.32 11.77
C MET A 132 15.71 -2.63 11.61
N ALA A 133 15.91 -3.11 10.38
CA ALA A 133 16.59 -4.39 10.11
C ALA A 133 18.04 -4.43 10.64
N PHE A 134 18.75 -3.31 10.56
CA PHE A 134 20.12 -3.17 11.07
C PHE A 134 20.19 -2.72 12.55
N TRP A 135 19.06 -2.71 13.26
CA TRP A 135 18.99 -2.29 14.67
C TRP A 135 19.48 -0.86 14.92
N THR A 136 19.60 -0.03 13.87
CA THR A 136 20.11 1.34 13.96
C THR A 136 19.22 2.18 14.86
N ILE A 137 17.89 2.02 14.72
CA ILE A 137 16.90 2.73 15.54
C ILE A 137 17.01 2.31 17.01
N GLU A 138 17.13 1.02 17.28
CA GLU A 138 17.28 0.52 18.65
C GLU A 138 18.57 1.03 19.30
N ASN A 139 19.69 0.96 18.57
CA ASN A 139 20.99 1.37 19.06
C ASN A 139 21.12 2.89 19.29
N HIS A 140 20.44 3.74 18.51
CA HIS A 140 20.61 5.20 18.58
C HIS A 140 19.46 5.92 19.28
N LEU A 141 18.26 5.35 19.26
CA LEU A 141 17.03 5.97 19.79
C LEU A 141 16.44 5.20 20.98
N GLY A 142 16.96 4.00 21.28
CA GLY A 142 16.46 3.16 22.38
C GLY A 142 15.05 2.62 22.14
N LEU A 143 14.56 2.67 20.90
CA LEU A 143 13.23 2.18 20.51
C LEU A 143 13.36 0.78 19.92
N ASN A 144 12.67 -0.19 20.50
CA ASN A 144 12.61 -1.55 19.95
C ASN A 144 11.81 -1.58 18.63
N SER A 145 12.10 -2.58 17.80
CA SER A 145 11.47 -2.75 16.48
C SER A 145 9.93 -2.84 16.55
N GLU A 146 9.39 -3.42 17.62
CA GLU A 146 7.95 -3.53 17.86
C GLU A 146 7.28 -2.16 18.03
N SER A 147 7.88 -1.24 18.79
CA SER A 147 7.33 0.10 18.99
C SER A 147 7.31 0.89 17.69
N VAL A 148 8.35 0.75 16.86
CA VAL A 148 8.44 1.41 15.56
C VAL A 148 7.40 0.84 14.60
N LEU A 149 7.26 -0.48 14.53
CA LEU A 149 6.21 -1.15 13.76
C LEU A 149 4.81 -0.74 14.24
N GLY A 150 4.58 -0.66 15.55
CA GLY A 150 3.33 -0.20 16.13
C GLY A 150 3.01 1.26 15.75
N ALA A 151 3.99 2.15 15.80
CA ALA A 151 3.83 3.53 15.35
C ALA A 151 3.51 3.62 13.85
N LEU A 152 4.17 2.79 13.02
CA LEU A 152 3.87 2.68 11.59
C LEU A 152 2.44 2.18 11.34
N VAL A 153 1.97 1.16 12.07
CA VAL A 153 0.58 0.69 11.99
C VAL A 153 -0.39 1.82 12.25
N VAL A 154 -0.20 2.58 13.33
CA VAL A 154 -1.09 3.72 13.68
C VAL A 154 -1.05 4.80 12.61
N ALA A 155 0.15 5.14 12.10
CA ALA A 155 0.30 6.15 11.06
C ALA A 155 -0.40 5.74 9.74
N PHE A 156 -0.19 4.50 9.29
CA PHE A 156 -0.80 3.98 8.07
C PHE A 156 -2.31 3.80 8.20
N ALA A 157 -2.80 3.34 9.35
CA ALA A 157 -4.23 3.27 9.64
C ALA A 157 -4.86 4.67 9.63
N GLY A 158 -4.19 5.67 10.21
CA GLY A 158 -4.61 7.07 10.17
C GLY A 158 -4.66 7.63 8.75
N LEU A 159 -3.61 7.38 7.95
CA LEU A 159 -3.57 7.77 6.54
C LEU A 159 -4.67 7.10 5.73
N GLY A 160 -4.86 5.79 5.87
CA GLY A 160 -5.93 5.03 5.22
C GLY A 160 -7.32 5.53 5.63
N GLY A 161 -7.54 5.81 6.92
CA GLY A 161 -8.77 6.39 7.43
C GLY A 161 -9.04 7.80 6.89
N SER A 162 -8.00 8.63 6.76
CA SER A 162 -8.11 9.98 6.18
C SER A 162 -8.44 9.93 4.68
N ALA A 163 -7.81 9.01 3.94
CA ALA A 163 -8.10 8.79 2.53
C ALA A 163 -9.55 8.32 2.34
N TRP A 164 -10.00 7.37 3.16
CA TRP A 164 -11.38 6.89 3.17
C TRP A 164 -12.39 8.01 3.48
N ARG A 165 -12.10 8.86 4.48
CA ARG A 165 -12.99 9.99 4.82
C ARG A 165 -13.13 10.96 3.65
N ARG A 166 -12.03 11.33 3.00
CA ARG A 166 -12.06 12.18 1.80
C ARG A 166 -12.84 11.54 0.65
N GLU A 167 -12.69 10.24 0.43
CA GLU A 167 -13.50 9.52 -0.55
C GLU A 167 -15.00 9.63 -0.22
N ARG A 168 -15.39 9.47 1.06
CA ARG A 168 -16.79 9.61 1.47
C ARG A 168 -17.33 11.03 1.30
N GLU A 169 -16.56 12.04 1.70
CA GLU A 169 -16.95 13.45 1.58
C GLU A 169 -17.26 13.83 0.13
N ILE A 170 -16.42 13.40 -0.81
CA ILE A 170 -16.62 13.65 -2.25
C ILE A 170 -17.87 12.91 -2.77
N LEU A 171 -18.13 11.70 -2.31
CA LEU A 171 -19.30 10.91 -2.73
C LEU A 171 -20.63 11.44 -2.16
N THR A 172 -20.59 12.10 -1.00
CA THR A 172 -21.75 12.72 -0.37
C THR A 172 -21.94 14.18 -0.77
N ALA A 173 -20.98 14.80 -1.47
CA ALA A 173 -21.10 16.17 -1.92
C ALA A 173 -22.32 16.30 -2.87
N PRO A 174 -23.25 17.23 -2.60
CA PRO A 174 -24.41 17.43 -3.45
C PRO A 174 -23.94 17.79 -4.87
N VAL A 175 -24.39 17.01 -5.85
CA VAL A 175 -24.18 17.32 -7.27
C VAL A 175 -25.00 18.58 -7.55
N TRP A 176 -24.34 19.73 -7.51
CA TRP A 176 -25.00 20.98 -7.89
C TRP A 176 -25.49 20.81 -9.34
N PRO A 177 -26.79 21.00 -9.62
CA PRO A 177 -27.26 20.94 -10.99
C PRO A 177 -26.60 22.07 -11.77
N VAL A 178 -25.61 21.72 -12.58
CA VAL A 178 -25.05 22.61 -13.61
C VAL A 178 -26.11 22.70 -14.70
N GLY A 179 -27.11 23.56 -14.49
CA GLY A 179 -28.19 23.75 -15.46
C GLY A 179 -29.43 24.42 -14.88
N SER A 180 -29.37 25.73 -14.65
CA SER A 180 -30.58 26.59 -14.65
C SER A 180 -30.30 28.07 -14.95
N ALA A 181 -29.18 28.37 -15.62
CA ALA A 181 -28.93 29.63 -16.31
C ALA A 181 -28.08 29.22 -17.52
N ILE A 182 -28.53 29.30 -18.76
CA ILE A 182 -29.20 30.39 -19.47
C ILE A 182 -30.11 29.78 -20.55
#